data_AF-A0A1H9UWY7-F1
#
_entry.id   AF-A0A1H9UWY7-F1
#
_cell.length_a   1.000
_cell.length_b   1.000
_cell.length_c   1.000
_cell.angle_alpha   90.00
_cell.angle_beta   90.00
_cell.angle_gamma   90.00
#
_symmetry.space_group_name_H-M   'P 1'
#
loop_
_entity.id
_entity.type
_entity.pdbx_description
1 polymer ?
#
loop_
_entity_poly.entity_id
_entity_poly.type
_entity_poly.pdbx_seq_one_letter_code
_entity_poly.pdbx_strand_id
1 'polypeptide(L)'
;MGWADHYRRRDALDAVLNDARRDPSAPLIVDPDVFGSLRELLLALDHRWQNKLTARMENAGLNGPVDEDRVRAELAADEPVLRAVLDAHLPLDSYRAVGMTP
;
A
#
# COMPACT_ATOMS: atom_id res chain seq x y z
N MET A 1 -10.66 -5.68 17.72
CA MET A 1 -11.31 -5.56 16.40
C MET A 1 -11.97 -6.87 16.06
N GLY A 2 -13.24 -6.83 15.65
CA GLY A 2 -13.94 -8.00 15.13
C GLY A 2 -13.77 -8.14 13.62
N TRP A 3 -14.27 -9.24 13.06
CA TRP A 3 -14.31 -9.44 11.60
C TRP A 3 -14.97 -8.29 10.84
N ALA A 4 -16.02 -7.69 11.42
CA ALA A 4 -16.71 -6.54 10.84
C ALA A 4 -15.78 -5.31 10.68
N ASP A 5 -14.91 -5.04 11.65
CA ASP A 5 -13.97 -3.92 11.58
C ASP A 5 -12.92 -4.16 10.48
N HIS A 6 -12.45 -5.41 10.34
CA HIS A 6 -11.52 -5.80 9.30
C HIS A 6 -12.10 -5.55 7.89
N TYR A 7 -13.34 -6.00 7.64
CA TYR A 7 -14.00 -5.77 6.35
C TYR A 7 -14.25 -4.29 6.09
N ARG A 8 -14.72 -3.53 7.09
CA ARG A 8 -14.91 -2.08 6.95
C ARG A 8 -13.60 -1.37 6.57
N ARG A 9 -12.49 -1.73 7.22
CA ARG A 9 -11.17 -1.17 6.89
C ARG A 9 -10.75 -1.50 5.46
N ARG A 10 -10.96 -2.73 5.01
CA ARG A 10 -10.65 -3.16 3.64
C ARG A 10 -11.48 -2.38 2.61
N ASP A 11 -12.78 -2.29 2.83
CA ASP A 11 -13.71 -1.63 1.90
C ASP A 11 -13.41 -0.12 1.81
N ALA A 12 -13.00 0.52 2.91
CA ALA A 12 -12.53 1.91 2.90
C ALA A 12 -11.25 2.10 2.08
N LEU A 13 -10.27 1.19 2.17
CA LEU A 13 -9.08 1.23 1.32
C LEU A 13 -9.44 1.08 -0.17
N ASP A 14 -10.35 0.15 -0.49
CA ASP A 14 -10.80 -0.06 -1.87
C ASP A 14 -11.55 1.17 -2.41
N ALA A 15 -12.36 1.84 -1.59
CA ALA A 15 -13.04 3.08 -1.97
C ALA A 15 -12.05 4.21 -2.29
N VAL A 16 -11.03 4.40 -1.44
CA VAL A 16 -9.95 5.38 -1.67
C VAL A 16 -9.23 5.10 -2.99
N LEU A 17 -8.84 3.85 -3.23
CA LEU A 17 -8.17 3.47 -4.48
C LEU A 17 -9.07 3.63 -5.70
N ASN A 18 -10.37 3.37 -5.57
CA ASN A 18 -11.32 3.56 -6.65
C ASN A 18 -11.49 5.05 -7.02
N ASP A 19 -11.55 5.94 -6.03
CA ASP A 19 -11.62 7.39 -6.24
C ASP A 19 -10.32 7.93 -6.88
N ALA A 20 -9.18 7.48 -6.38
CA ALA A 20 -7.85 7.85 -6.87
C ALA A 20 -7.54 7.38 -8.31
N ARG A 21 -8.39 6.54 -8.94
CA ARG A 21 -8.16 6.04 -10.31
C ARG A 21 -7.98 7.16 -11.35
N ARG A 22 -8.65 8.29 -11.18
CA ARG A 22 -8.58 9.41 -12.14
C ARG A 22 -7.35 10.28 -11.92
N ASP A 23 -7.01 10.51 -10.66
CA ASP A 23 -5.84 11.29 -10.26
C ASP A 23 -5.27 10.73 -8.94
N PRO A 24 -4.26 9.85 -9.02
CA PRO A 24 -3.63 9.28 -7.82
C PRO A 24 -2.90 10.30 -6.95
N SER A 25 -2.62 11.49 -7.48
CA SER A 25 -1.92 12.57 -6.76
C SER A 25 -2.86 13.54 -6.06
N ALA A 26 -4.17 13.47 -6.35
CA ALA A 26 -5.18 14.29 -5.70
C ALA A 26 -5.23 14.00 -4.19
N PRO A 27 -5.67 14.98 -3.37
CA PRO A 27 -5.88 14.75 -1.94
C PRO A 27 -6.82 13.56 -1.69
N LEU A 28 -6.38 12.61 -0.86
CA LEU A 28 -7.16 11.42 -0.54
C LEU A 28 -8.28 11.75 0.45
N ILE A 29 -9.46 11.21 0.20
CA ILE A 29 -10.60 11.31 1.12
C ILE A 29 -10.40 10.29 2.25
N VAL A 30 -10.33 10.78 3.48
CA VAL A 30 -10.19 9.94 4.69
C VAL A 30 -11.55 9.76 5.33
N ASP A 31 -11.98 8.53 5.51
CA ASP A 31 -13.15 8.20 6.35
C ASP A 31 -12.73 8.26 7.83
N PRO A 32 -13.19 9.26 8.61
CA PRO A 32 -12.78 9.45 10.00
C PRO A 32 -13.31 8.36 10.95
N ASP A 33 -14.33 7.60 10.55
CA ASP A 33 -14.85 6.47 11.33
C ASP A 33 -13.97 5.22 11.18
N VAL A 34 -13.07 5.21 10.19
CA VAL A 34 -12.19 4.08 9.86
C VAL A 34 -10.72 4.40 10.12
N PHE A 35 -10.26 5.59 9.74
CA PHE A 35 -8.89 6.05 9.91
C PHE A 35 -8.88 7.38 10.64
N GLY A 36 -8.13 7.48 11.74
CA GLY A 36 -7.99 8.71 12.52
C GLY A 36 -7.14 9.78 11.84
N SER A 37 -6.47 9.48 10.74
CA SER A 37 -5.70 10.46 9.95
C SER A 37 -5.37 9.98 8.54
N LEU A 38 -4.97 10.93 7.68
CA LEU A 38 -4.37 10.63 6.38
C LEU A 38 -3.11 9.76 6.51
N ARG A 39 -2.28 10.01 7.53
CA ARG A 39 -1.08 9.20 7.79
C ARG A 39 -1.44 7.75 8.06
N GLU A 40 -2.47 7.50 8.85
CA GLU A 40 -2.93 6.14 9.17
C GLU A 40 -3.47 5.42 7.92
N LEU A 41 -4.22 6.13 7.07
CA LEU A 41 -4.65 5.62 5.77
C LEU A 41 -3.45 5.24 4.88
N LEU A 42 -2.46 6.12 4.76
CA LEU A 42 -1.27 5.86 3.94
C LEU A 42 -0.44 4.69 4.46
N LEU A 43 -0.27 4.56 5.78
CA LEU A 43 0.40 3.41 6.38
C LEU A 43 -0.36 2.11 6.14
N ALA A 44 -1.70 2.14 6.14
CA ALA A 44 -2.50 0.98 5.82
C ALA A 44 -2.39 0.56 4.34
N LEU A 45 -2.30 1.52 3.41
CA LEU A 45 -2.03 1.27 2.00
C LEU A 45 -0.63 0.70 1.78
N ASP A 46 0.40 1.25 2.44
CA ASP A 46 1.76 0.72 2.36
C ASP A 46 1.83 -0.70 2.93
N HIS A 47 1.22 -0.94 4.09
CA HIS A 47 1.14 -2.30 4.66
C HIS A 47 0.43 -3.29 3.72
N ARG A 48 -0.64 -2.88 3.03
CA ARG A 48 -1.30 -3.70 1.99
C ARG A 48 -0.33 -4.04 0.86
N TRP A 49 0.47 -3.07 0.42
CA TRP A 49 1.49 -3.28 -0.59
C TRP A 49 2.59 -4.25 -0.12
N GLN A 50 3.15 -4.02 1.07
CA GLN A 50 4.19 -4.89 1.64
C GLN A 50 3.69 -6.32 1.81
N ASN A 51 2.48 -6.54 2.32
CA ASN A 51 1.93 -7.89 2.46
C ASN A 51 1.80 -8.62 1.11
N LYS A 52 1.36 -7.91 0.06
CA LYS A 52 1.28 -8.48 -1.30
C LYS A 52 2.68 -8.77 -1.86
N LEU A 53 3.64 -7.89 -1.59
CA LEU A 53 5.02 -8.05 -2.04
C LEU A 53 5.71 -9.24 -1.36
N THR A 54 5.62 -9.32 -0.03
CA THR A 54 6.13 -10.45 0.76
C THR A 54 5.54 -11.77 0.27
N ALA A 55 4.23 -11.86 0.10
CA ALA A 55 3.59 -13.09 -0.37
C ALA A 55 4.09 -13.51 -1.77
N ARG A 56 4.32 -12.54 -2.69
CA ARG A 56 4.90 -12.85 -4.01
C ARG A 56 6.37 -13.24 -3.93
N MET A 57 7.17 -12.59 -3.10
CA MET A 57 8.58 -12.94 -2.88
C MET A 57 8.72 -14.35 -2.30
N GLU A 58 7.89 -14.70 -1.31
CA GLU A 58 7.84 -16.04 -0.73
C GLU A 58 7.49 -17.09 -1.80
N ASN A 59 6.49 -16.81 -2.63
CA ASN A 59 6.09 -17.71 -3.72
C ASN A 59 7.18 -17.86 -4.79
N ALA A 60 7.82 -16.77 -5.19
CA ALA A 60 8.92 -16.79 -6.15
C ALA A 60 10.11 -17.60 -5.62
N GLY A 61 10.42 -17.47 -4.32
CA GLY A 61 11.50 -18.20 -3.65
C GLY A 61 11.32 -19.72 -3.63
N LEU A 62 10.09 -20.22 -3.76
CA LEU A 62 9.84 -21.66 -3.91
C LEU A 62 10.36 -22.22 -5.23
N ASN A 63 10.55 -21.37 -6.25
CA ASN A 63 10.93 -21.77 -7.61
C ASN A 63 12.40 -21.47 -7.94
N GLY A 64 13.16 -20.87 -7.01
CA GLY A 64 14.58 -20.54 -7.18
C GLY A 64 14.95 -19.14 -6.68
N PRO A 65 16.11 -18.60 -7.12
CA PRO A 65 16.54 -17.25 -6.77
C PRO A 65 15.48 -16.19 -7.13
N VAL A 66 15.25 -15.24 -6.22
CA VAL A 66 14.26 -14.18 -6.38
C VAL A 66 14.90 -12.94 -6.99
N ASP A 67 14.33 -12.47 -8.09
CA ASP A 67 14.59 -11.12 -8.63
C ASP A 67 13.56 -10.16 -8.01
N GLU A 68 13.95 -9.46 -6.96
CA GLU A 68 13.06 -8.59 -6.19
C GLU A 68 12.51 -7.43 -7.03
N ASP A 69 13.32 -6.86 -7.92
CA ASP A 69 12.92 -5.72 -8.75
C ASP A 69 11.89 -6.15 -9.79
N ARG A 70 12.06 -7.34 -10.38
CA ARG A 70 11.04 -7.94 -11.24
C ARG A 70 9.73 -8.19 -10.50
N VAL A 71 9.77 -8.79 -9.31
CA VAL A 71 8.55 -9.06 -8.52
C VAL A 71 7.84 -7.76 -8.14
N ARG A 72 8.60 -6.73 -7.77
CA ARG A 72 8.07 -5.39 -7.47
C ARG A 72 7.41 -4.76 -8.69
N ALA A 73 8.05 -4.85 -9.87
CA ALA A 73 7.51 -4.32 -11.11
C ALA A 73 6.23 -5.05 -11.57
N GLU A 74 6.18 -6.38 -11.43
CA GLU A 74 4.99 -7.17 -11.73
C GLU A 74 3.83 -6.81 -10.77
N LEU A 75 4.08 -6.69 -9.46
CA LEU A 75 3.07 -6.22 -8.51
C LEU A 75 2.61 -4.78 -8.82
N ALA A 76 3.51 -3.88 -9.23
CA ALA A 76 3.15 -2.53 -9.63
C ALA A 76 2.22 -2.53 -10.86
N ALA A 77 2.46 -3.42 -11.82
CA ALA A 77 1.61 -3.59 -12.99
C ALA A 77 0.22 -4.14 -12.62
N ASP A 78 0.15 -5.05 -11.64
CA ASP A 78 -1.11 -5.63 -11.16
C ASP A 78 -1.92 -4.68 -10.26
N GLU A 79 -1.24 -3.78 -9.53
CA GLU A 79 -1.84 -2.84 -8.57
C GLU A 79 -1.43 -1.38 -8.91
N PRO A 80 -1.70 -0.88 -10.12
CA PRO A 80 -1.11 0.36 -10.63
C PRO A 80 -1.56 1.59 -9.84
N VAL A 81 -2.82 1.60 -9.38
CA VAL A 81 -3.36 2.73 -8.61
C VAL A 81 -2.79 2.77 -7.20
N LEU A 82 -2.67 1.60 -6.54
CA LEU A 82 -2.04 1.51 -5.23
C LEU A 82 -0.59 1.98 -5.29
N ARG A 83 0.17 1.53 -6.29
CA ARG A 83 1.55 1.98 -6.50
C ARG A 83 1.61 3.50 -6.71
N ALA A 84 0.80 4.03 -7.62
CA ALA A 84 0.78 5.46 -7.93
C ALA A 84 0.40 6.34 -6.73
N VAL A 85 -0.57 5.92 -5.92
CA VAL A 85 -0.94 6.61 -4.67
C VAL A 85 0.23 6.61 -3.69
N LEU A 86 0.90 5.48 -3.50
CA LEU A 86 2.08 5.41 -2.61
C LEU A 86 3.23 6.28 -3.12
N ASP A 87 3.49 6.31 -4.42
CA ASP A 87 4.52 7.16 -5.01
C ASP A 87 4.22 8.66 -4.84
N ALA A 88 2.95 9.06 -4.98
CA ALA A 88 2.55 10.46 -4.86
C ALA A 88 2.51 10.97 -3.41
N HIS A 89 2.07 10.13 -2.47
CA HIS A 89 1.78 10.56 -1.09
C HIS A 89 2.77 10.04 -0.05
N LEU A 90 3.61 9.07 -0.40
CA LEU A 90 4.60 8.47 0.48
C LEU A 90 5.92 8.20 -0.26
N PRO A 91 6.60 9.25 -0.79
CA PRO A 91 7.82 9.07 -1.58
C PRO A 91 8.88 8.34 -0.76
N LEU A 92 9.69 7.51 -1.42
CA LEU A 92 10.64 6.57 -0.81
C LEU A 92 11.60 7.19 0.23
N ASP A 93 11.89 8.50 0.13
CA ASP A 93 12.71 9.22 1.13
C ASP A 93 12.04 9.36 2.50
N SER A 94 10.71 9.22 2.57
CA SER A 94 9.94 9.19 3.83
C SER A 94 10.30 7.98 4.71
N TYR A 95 10.69 6.87 4.09
CA TYR A 95 11.09 5.63 4.77
C TYR A 95 12.54 5.68 5.29
N ARG A 96 13.45 6.36 4.57
CA ARG A 96 14.85 6.53 4.99
C ARG A 96 15.00 7.35 6.28
N ALA A 97 14.09 8.28 6.54
CA ALA A 97 14.11 9.10 7.75
C ALA A 97 13.70 8.34 9.03
N VAL A 98 13.00 7.21 8.92
CA VAL A 98 12.47 6.44 10.07
C VAL A 98 13.37 5.25 10.44
N GLY A 99 14.25 4.82 9.53
CA GLY A 99 15.18 3.71 9.74
C GLY A 99 16.56 4.06 10.33
N MET A 100 16.84 5.34 10.60
CA MET A 100 18.10 5.79 11.19
C MET A 100 17.83 6.58 12.47
N THR A 101 17.59 5.86 13.56
CA THR A 101 17.97 6.35 14.89
C THR A 101 19.23 5.57 15.28
N PRO A 102 20.34 6.23 15.66
CA PRO A 102 21.58 5.56 16.07
C PRO A 102 21.43 4.74 17.36
#